data_AF-M0AN62-F1
#
_entry.id   AF-M0AN62-F1
#
_cell.length_a   1.000
_cell.length_b   1.000
_cell.length_c   1.000
_cell.angle_alpha   90.00
_cell.angle_beta   90.00
_cell.angle_gamma   90.00
#
_symmetry.space_group_name_H-M   'P 1'
#
loop_
_entity.id
_entity.type
_entity.pdbx_description
1 polymer ?
#
loop_
_entity_poly.entity_id
_entity_poly.type
_entity_poly.pdbx_seq_one_letter_code
_entity_poly.pdbx_strand_id
1 'polypeptide(L)'
;KSDAATTVTALLAAPALELDSAYVVSAGIAGGPPERVALGSVVIADSVVDWDRKHRWDRTQTGASDGGDAHGDVGAAVDTDPAAGLDLLAYRPRDYVHRLDTELVDAALEAAADATLDSDPAARAYQDEYEFSDAPIAGPTVERGTTVCGDEFWHGPRYAREVAWLCEAYGVAPYLTTQMEDAATATALDRFGLLDRYLSVRAVANYDRPAPGETVEESFDGNAASLDLARENAARVGRTVVTELVASDPLGVGTDSLKT
;
A
#
# COMPACT_ATOMS: atom_id res chain seq x y z
N LYS A 1 2.25 -7.78 -9.05
CA LYS A 1 3.09 -6.79 -9.76
C LYS A 1 3.25 -7.03 -11.27
N SER A 2 3.58 -8.23 -11.75
CA SER A 2 3.83 -8.47 -13.20
C SER A 2 2.69 -8.01 -14.11
N ASP A 3 1.44 -8.31 -13.74
CA ASP A 3 0.27 -7.92 -14.52
C ASP A 3 0.15 -6.40 -14.62
N ALA A 4 0.27 -5.68 -13.49
CA ALA A 4 0.21 -4.23 -13.46
C ALA A 4 1.28 -3.58 -14.35
N ALA A 5 2.55 -4.00 -14.22
CA ALA A 5 3.64 -3.45 -15.02
C ALA A 5 3.46 -3.72 -16.51
N THR A 6 3.02 -4.92 -16.88
CA THR A 6 2.81 -5.30 -18.28
C THR A 6 1.62 -4.59 -18.90
N THR A 7 0.51 -4.46 -18.18
CA THR A 7 -0.66 -3.67 -18.63
C THR A 7 -0.28 -2.21 -18.86
N VAL A 8 0.34 -1.55 -17.87
CA VAL A 8 0.68 -0.12 -17.97
C VAL A 8 1.70 0.10 -19.08
N THR A 9 2.73 -0.74 -19.20
CA THR A 9 3.70 -0.66 -20.30
C THR A 9 3.05 -0.87 -21.66
N ALA A 10 2.12 -1.83 -21.78
CA ALA A 10 1.41 -2.09 -23.04
C ALA A 10 0.54 -0.89 -23.47
N LEU A 11 -0.12 -0.22 -22.52
CA LEU A 11 -0.89 0.98 -22.80
C LEU A 11 0.02 2.14 -23.25
N LEU A 12 1.10 2.40 -22.52
CA LEU A 12 2.04 3.49 -22.82
C LEU A 12 2.82 3.28 -24.13
N ALA A 13 3.05 2.03 -24.51
CA ALA A 13 3.75 1.70 -25.76
C ALA A 13 2.82 1.57 -26.98
N ALA A 14 1.49 1.63 -26.79
CA ALA A 14 0.53 1.44 -27.87
C ALA A 14 0.41 2.73 -28.72
N PRO A 15 0.82 2.73 -30.00
CA PRO A 15 0.74 3.94 -30.85
C PRO A 15 -0.68 4.41 -31.15
N ALA A 16 -1.69 3.63 -30.77
CA ALA A 16 -3.10 3.96 -30.96
C ALA A 16 -3.70 4.73 -29.77
N LEU A 17 -2.95 4.91 -28.68
CA LEU A 17 -3.38 5.60 -27.48
C LEU A 17 -2.56 6.88 -27.30
N GLU A 18 -3.24 8.02 -27.29
CA GLU A 18 -2.64 9.32 -26.97
C GLU A 18 -2.72 9.54 -25.46
N LEU A 19 -1.59 9.35 -24.75
CA LEU A 19 -1.51 9.44 -23.29
C LEU A 19 -0.64 10.63 -22.81
N ASP A 20 -0.20 11.48 -23.74
CA ASP A 20 0.62 12.66 -23.46
C ASP A 20 -0.07 13.68 -22.56
N SER A 21 -1.40 13.62 -22.46
CA SER A 21 -2.23 14.48 -21.61
C SER A 21 -3.14 13.63 -20.69
N ALA A 22 -2.60 12.57 -20.11
CA ALA A 22 -3.33 11.66 -19.22
C ALA A 22 -2.73 11.62 -17.81
N TYR A 23 -3.62 11.55 -16.82
CA TYR A 23 -3.33 11.09 -15.46
C TYR A 23 -3.56 9.58 -15.36
N VAL A 24 -2.78 8.90 -14.53
CA VAL A 24 -2.97 7.47 -14.24
C VAL A 24 -3.36 7.31 -12.78
N VAL A 25 -4.51 6.70 -12.52
CA VAL A 25 -5.02 6.48 -11.16
C VAL A 25 -5.24 4.99 -10.94
N SER A 26 -4.51 4.39 -10.01
CA SER A 26 -4.87 3.08 -9.44
C SER A 26 -5.96 3.31 -8.41
N ALA A 27 -7.15 2.72 -8.59
CA ALA A 27 -8.21 2.72 -7.60
C ALA A 27 -8.57 1.28 -7.22
N GLY A 28 -8.48 0.93 -5.94
CA GLY A 28 -8.73 -0.44 -5.51
C GLY A 28 -8.73 -0.62 -4.00
N ILE A 29 -8.74 -1.87 -3.56
CA ILE A 29 -8.63 -2.24 -2.16
C ILE A 29 -7.17 -2.43 -1.75
N ALA A 30 -6.93 -2.46 -0.44
CA ALA A 30 -5.68 -2.76 0.21
C ALA A 30 -5.93 -3.35 1.61
N GLY A 31 -4.92 -4.01 2.17
CA GLY A 31 -4.84 -4.24 3.62
C GLY A 31 -4.35 -2.98 4.34
N GLY A 32 -4.41 -2.94 5.67
CA GLY A 32 -3.88 -1.83 6.47
C GLY A 32 -3.47 -2.22 7.88
N PRO A 33 -2.69 -1.38 8.58
CA PRO A 33 -2.39 -1.59 9.99
C PRO A 33 -3.57 -1.12 10.87
N PRO A 34 -4.15 -2.00 11.70
CA PRO A 34 -5.36 -1.69 12.48
C PRO A 34 -5.18 -0.54 13.44
N GLU A 35 -3.97 -0.29 13.93
CA GLU A 35 -3.66 0.83 14.84
C GLU A 35 -3.50 2.20 14.16
N ARG A 36 -3.74 2.30 12.85
CA ARG A 36 -3.55 3.55 12.07
C ARG A 36 -4.74 3.95 11.22
N VAL A 37 -5.50 2.99 10.69
CA VAL A 37 -6.51 3.27 9.68
C VAL A 37 -7.76 2.41 9.89
N ALA A 38 -8.94 3.02 9.79
CA ALA A 38 -10.21 2.31 9.95
C ALA A 38 -10.56 1.52 8.68
N LEU A 39 -11.25 0.39 8.82
CA LEU A 39 -11.80 -0.35 7.67
C LEU A 39 -12.71 0.57 6.84
N GLY A 40 -12.58 0.51 5.52
CA GLY A 40 -13.30 1.37 4.58
C GLY A 40 -12.71 2.76 4.37
N SER A 41 -11.70 3.18 5.16
CA SER A 41 -10.97 4.43 4.90
C SER A 41 -10.22 4.34 3.58
N VAL A 42 -10.07 5.46 2.89
CA VAL A 42 -9.36 5.54 1.60
C VAL A 42 -8.07 6.30 1.77
N VAL A 43 -6.95 5.67 1.40
CA VAL A 43 -5.62 6.28 1.43
C VAL A 43 -5.24 6.73 0.03
N ILE A 44 -4.93 8.01 -0.12
CA ILE A 44 -4.24 8.56 -1.29
C ILE A 44 -2.75 8.53 -0.99
N ALA A 45 -2.00 7.73 -1.76
CA ALA A 45 -0.61 7.49 -1.44
C ALA A 45 0.26 8.71 -1.78
N ASP A 46 1.18 9.10 -0.88
CA ASP A 46 2.27 10.03 -1.23
C ASP A 46 3.57 9.30 -1.59
N SER A 47 3.68 8.04 -1.18
CA SER A 47 4.83 7.18 -1.43
C SER A 47 4.38 5.74 -1.65
N VAL A 48 5.06 5.05 -2.57
CA VAL A 48 4.85 3.64 -2.89
C VAL A 48 6.14 2.87 -2.63
N VAL A 49 6.13 1.96 -1.66
CA VAL A 49 7.29 1.11 -1.30
C VAL A 49 7.19 -0.23 -2.02
N ASP A 50 8.27 -0.71 -2.66
CA ASP A 50 8.37 -2.10 -3.12
C ASP A 50 8.94 -2.98 -1.98
N TRP A 51 8.04 -3.73 -1.33
CA TRP A 51 8.33 -4.62 -0.21
C TRP A 51 9.36 -5.69 -0.57
N ASP A 52 9.34 -6.22 -1.78
CA ASP A 52 10.11 -7.41 -2.14
C ASP A 52 11.58 -7.09 -2.43
N ARG A 53 11.91 -5.79 -2.57
CA ARG A 53 13.26 -5.33 -2.91
C ARG A 53 14.12 -5.13 -1.67
N LYS A 54 14.46 -6.24 -1.03
CA LYS A 54 15.37 -6.33 0.11
C LYS A 54 16.05 -7.69 0.13
N HIS A 55 17.11 -7.85 0.92
CA HIS A 55 17.58 -9.18 1.26
C HIS A 55 16.71 -9.74 2.39
N ARG A 56 16.31 -10.99 2.25
CA ARG A 56 15.72 -11.79 3.32
C ARG A 56 16.66 -12.97 3.57
N TRP A 57 17.21 -13.01 4.77
CA TRP A 57 18.21 -13.98 5.18
C TRP A 57 17.62 -15.00 6.14
N ASP A 58 18.00 -16.25 5.97
CA ASP A 58 17.81 -17.27 7.00
C ASP A 58 19.06 -17.33 7.90
N ARG A 59 19.25 -16.30 8.73
CA ARG A 59 20.38 -16.22 9.67
C ARG A 59 20.24 -17.22 10.83
N THR A 60 19.11 -17.90 10.95
CA THR A 60 18.91 -18.97 11.95
C THR A 60 19.74 -20.22 11.63
N GLN A 61 20.15 -20.42 10.36
CA GLN A 61 21.05 -21.51 9.97
C GLN A 61 22.52 -21.28 10.34
N THR A 62 22.95 -20.01 10.48
CA THR A 62 24.34 -19.66 10.79
C THR A 62 24.74 -19.89 12.26
N GLY A 63 23.83 -20.39 13.10
CA GLY A 63 24.11 -20.81 14.49
C GLY A 63 24.32 -22.33 14.67
N ALA A 64 24.14 -23.13 13.62
CA ALA A 64 24.33 -24.59 13.67
C ALA A 64 25.70 -24.98 13.12
N SER A 65 26.79 -24.62 13.82
CA SER A 65 28.08 -25.28 13.61
C SER A 65 28.63 -25.87 14.90
N ASP A 66 28.85 -27.19 14.79
CA ASP A 66 29.65 -28.09 15.60
C ASP A 66 29.17 -28.47 17.02
N GLY A 67 28.22 -29.42 17.04
CA GLY A 67 28.29 -30.54 17.98
C GLY A 67 27.08 -30.68 18.90
N GLY A 68 26.29 -31.73 18.66
CA GLY A 68 25.36 -32.27 19.65
C GLY A 68 24.04 -32.69 19.06
N ASP A 69 23.81 -34.00 19.04
CA ASP A 69 22.48 -34.57 18.84
C ASP A 69 21.49 -33.92 19.81
N ALA A 70 20.53 -33.16 19.27
CA ALA A 70 19.40 -32.68 20.02
C ALA A 70 18.15 -32.69 19.14
N HIS A 71 17.41 -33.80 19.20
CA HIS A 71 15.95 -33.74 19.13
C HIS A 71 15.43 -32.97 20.36
N GLY A 72 15.63 -31.67 20.34
CA GLY A 72 15.22 -30.73 21.37
C GLY A 72 14.25 -29.74 20.76
N ASP A 73 13.03 -29.76 21.28
CA ASP A 73 11.98 -28.75 21.14
C ASP A 73 12.58 -27.34 21.07
N VAL A 74 12.69 -26.79 19.85
CA VAL A 74 13.18 -25.42 19.65
C VAL A 74 11.98 -24.51 19.90
N GLY A 75 11.69 -24.27 21.18
CA GLY A 75 11.00 -23.07 21.60
C GLY A 75 11.85 -21.87 21.20
N ALA A 76 11.79 -21.51 19.92
CA ALA A 76 12.51 -20.37 19.38
C ALA A 76 11.98 -19.14 20.10
N ALA A 77 12.85 -18.50 20.90
CA ALA A 77 12.61 -17.13 21.31
C ALA A 77 12.26 -16.35 20.02
N VAL A 78 11.03 -15.86 19.94
CA VAL A 78 10.56 -15.12 18.77
C VAL A 78 11.46 -13.91 18.68
N ASP A 79 12.34 -13.88 17.68
CA ASP A 79 13.15 -12.72 17.42
C ASP A 79 12.20 -11.54 17.18
N THR A 80 12.29 -10.55 18.08
CA THR A 80 11.40 -9.39 18.06
C THR A 80 11.99 -8.25 17.23
N ASP A 81 13.27 -8.34 16.86
CA ASP A 81 13.91 -7.37 15.99
C ASP A 81 13.47 -7.59 14.52
N PRO A 82 12.70 -6.66 13.93
CA PRO A 82 12.28 -6.78 12.53
C PRO A 82 13.46 -6.78 11.55
N ALA A 83 14.63 -6.25 11.94
CA ALA A 83 15.83 -6.21 11.11
C ALA A 83 16.66 -7.51 11.17
N ALA A 84 16.38 -8.42 12.10
CA ALA A 84 17.24 -9.57 12.37
C ALA A 84 17.52 -10.43 11.13
N GLY A 85 16.53 -10.56 10.23
CA GLY A 85 16.65 -11.31 8.97
C GLY A 85 16.63 -10.45 7.71
N LEU A 86 16.64 -9.13 7.81
CA LEU A 86 16.42 -8.23 6.68
C LEU A 86 17.56 -7.25 6.52
N ASP A 87 18.05 -7.11 5.29
CA ASP A 87 18.94 -6.00 4.93
C ASP A 87 18.38 -5.24 3.74
N LEU A 88 18.66 -3.94 3.75
CA LEU A 88 18.59 -3.14 2.54
C LEU A 88 19.59 -3.68 1.49
N LEU A 89 19.20 -3.74 0.21
CA LEU A 89 20.12 -4.07 -0.87
C LEU A 89 21.30 -3.07 -0.89
N ALA A 90 22.50 -3.51 -0.49
CA ALA A 90 23.65 -2.63 -0.31
C ALA A 90 24.21 -2.02 -1.62
N TYR A 91 23.96 -2.68 -2.76
CA TYR A 91 24.38 -2.25 -4.09
C TYR A 91 23.32 -1.42 -4.81
N ARG A 92 22.46 -0.72 -4.07
CA ARG A 92 21.33 0.03 -4.61
C ARG A 92 21.79 1.22 -5.47
N PRO A 93 21.36 1.30 -6.75
CA PRO A 93 21.43 2.56 -7.50
C PRO A 93 20.37 3.57 -7.04
N ARG A 94 19.35 3.12 -6.29
CA ARG A 94 18.24 3.94 -5.76
C ARG A 94 17.51 3.23 -4.62
N ASP A 95 16.76 3.99 -3.82
CA ASP A 95 15.74 3.44 -2.94
C ASP A 95 14.62 2.80 -3.77
N TYR A 96 13.99 1.75 -3.24
CA TYR A 96 12.84 1.11 -3.90
C TYR A 96 11.53 1.71 -3.37
N VAL A 97 11.50 3.04 -3.40
CA VAL A 97 10.37 3.87 -3.02
C VAL A 97 10.14 4.87 -4.14
N HIS A 98 8.90 4.91 -4.63
CA HIS A 98 8.45 5.95 -5.55
C HIS A 98 7.74 7.02 -4.74
N ARG A 99 8.27 8.24 -4.70
CA ARG A 99 7.57 9.40 -4.14
C ARG A 99 6.69 9.98 -5.23
N LEU A 100 5.40 10.11 -4.95
CA LEU A 100 4.43 10.63 -5.91
C LEU A 100 4.44 12.16 -5.90
N ASP A 101 3.98 12.76 -6.99
CA ASP A 101 3.99 14.21 -7.15
C ASP A 101 3.11 14.88 -6.10
N THR A 102 3.65 15.88 -5.41
CA THR A 102 2.95 16.51 -4.27
C THR A 102 1.80 17.39 -4.73
N GLU A 103 1.93 18.09 -5.86
CA GLU A 103 0.86 18.94 -6.38
C GLU A 103 -0.34 18.08 -6.81
N LEU A 104 -0.07 16.94 -7.46
CA LEU A 104 -1.13 16.00 -7.84
C LEU A 104 -1.78 15.32 -6.62
N VAL A 105 -0.99 14.91 -5.62
CA VAL A 105 -1.52 14.30 -4.39
C VAL A 105 -2.36 15.29 -3.59
N ASP A 106 -1.89 16.54 -3.45
CA ASP A 106 -2.61 17.58 -2.71
C ASP A 106 -3.94 17.92 -3.41
N ALA A 107 -3.95 18.08 -4.73
CA ALA A 107 -5.18 18.27 -5.51
C ALA A 107 -6.17 17.11 -5.34
N ALA A 108 -5.67 15.86 -5.32
CA ALA A 108 -6.51 14.69 -5.11
C ALA A 108 -7.09 14.62 -3.68
N LEU A 109 -6.32 15.01 -2.66
CA LEU A 109 -6.80 15.08 -1.28
C LEU A 109 -7.86 16.18 -1.09
N GLU A 110 -7.66 17.35 -1.70
CA GLU A 110 -8.64 18.42 -1.71
C GLU A 110 -9.94 17.98 -2.37
N ALA A 111 -9.86 17.32 -3.54
CA ALA A 111 -11.02 16.76 -4.22
C ALA A 111 -11.75 15.71 -3.38
N ALA A 112 -10.99 14.82 -2.73
CA ALA A 112 -11.53 13.72 -1.96
C ALA A 112 -12.19 14.16 -0.65
N ALA A 113 -11.92 15.37 -0.16
CA ALA A 113 -12.58 15.93 1.03
C ALA A 113 -14.10 16.08 0.85
N ASP A 114 -14.58 16.22 -0.39
CA ASP A 114 -16.01 16.29 -0.72
C ASP A 114 -16.66 14.90 -0.94
N ALA A 115 -15.88 13.82 -0.93
CA ALA A 115 -16.40 12.48 -1.14
C ALA A 115 -17.14 11.99 0.11
N THR A 116 -18.41 11.60 -0.04
CA THR A 116 -19.12 10.87 1.00
C THR A 116 -18.56 9.44 1.09
N LEU A 117 -18.04 9.08 2.26
CA LEU A 117 -17.67 7.70 2.59
C LEU A 117 -18.84 7.00 3.27
N ASP A 118 -19.11 5.77 2.84
CA ASP A 118 -20.06 4.88 3.49
C ASP A 118 -19.42 4.32 4.78
N SER A 119 -20.27 3.80 5.67
CA SER A 119 -19.89 3.07 6.88
C SER A 119 -20.73 1.82 7.01
N ASP A 120 -20.16 0.73 7.53
CA ASP A 120 -20.89 -0.52 7.74
C ASP A 120 -20.82 -1.00 9.21
N PRO A 121 -21.96 -1.33 9.86
CA PRO A 121 -21.97 -1.78 11.25
C PRO A 121 -21.21 -3.09 11.51
N ALA A 122 -21.19 -4.03 10.57
CA ALA A 122 -20.48 -5.29 10.71
C ALA A 122 -18.97 -5.10 10.50
N ALA A 123 -18.56 -4.24 9.55
CA ALA A 123 -17.16 -3.84 9.43
C ALA A 123 -16.68 -3.14 10.71
N ARG A 124 -17.49 -2.25 11.28
CA ARG A 124 -17.17 -1.57 12.55
C ARG A 124 -17.09 -2.54 13.73
N ALA A 125 -18.03 -3.48 13.84
CA ALA A 125 -18.01 -4.48 14.90
C ALA A 125 -16.74 -5.35 14.86
N TYR A 126 -16.27 -5.73 13.66
CA TYR A 126 -15.00 -6.46 13.52
C TYR A 126 -13.79 -5.58 13.86
N GLN A 127 -13.80 -4.31 13.45
CA GLN A 127 -12.76 -3.36 13.84
C GLN A 127 -12.68 -3.19 15.37
N ASP A 128 -13.82 -3.20 16.07
CA ASP A 128 -13.88 -3.06 17.53
C ASP A 128 -13.21 -4.24 18.28
N GLU A 129 -12.96 -5.38 17.61
CA GLU A 129 -12.24 -6.53 18.20
C GLU A 129 -10.74 -6.26 18.41
N TYR A 130 -10.17 -5.27 17.71
CA TYR A 130 -8.73 -5.02 17.72
C TYR A 130 -8.23 -4.22 18.94
N GLU A 131 -9.11 -3.79 19.86
CA GLU A 131 -8.81 -3.11 21.14
C GLU A 131 -7.79 -1.94 21.07
N PHE A 132 -7.58 -1.31 19.91
CA PHE A 132 -6.67 -0.17 19.77
C PHE A 132 -7.34 1.14 20.16
N SER A 133 -6.73 1.89 21.07
CA SER A 133 -7.23 3.20 21.53
C SER A 133 -7.15 4.31 20.48
N ASP A 134 -6.35 4.11 19.42
CA ASP A 134 -5.88 5.19 18.54
C ASP A 134 -6.26 5.01 17.06
N ALA A 135 -6.84 3.87 16.66
CA ALA A 135 -7.45 3.73 15.33
C ALA A 135 -8.65 4.69 15.23
N PRO A 136 -8.99 5.29 14.08
CA PRO A 136 -10.09 6.25 14.00
C PRO A 136 -11.42 5.63 14.46
N ILE A 137 -11.78 5.87 15.73
CA ILE A 137 -13.05 5.46 16.35
C ILE A 137 -14.24 6.07 15.58
N ALA A 138 -13.97 7.17 14.85
CA ALA A 138 -14.92 7.96 14.09
C ALA A 138 -15.40 7.29 12.78
N GLY A 139 -14.82 6.17 12.36
CA GLY A 139 -15.18 5.48 11.11
C GLY A 139 -14.30 5.86 9.91
N PRO A 140 -14.71 5.52 8.68
CA PRO A 140 -13.92 5.74 7.47
C PRO A 140 -13.58 7.21 7.21
N THR A 141 -12.31 7.47 6.89
CA THR A 141 -11.79 8.79 6.49
C THR A 141 -11.02 8.70 5.18
N VAL A 142 -10.70 9.86 4.59
CA VAL A 142 -9.68 9.94 3.53
C VAL A 142 -8.37 10.35 4.17
N GLU A 143 -7.31 9.61 3.91
CA GLU A 143 -5.99 9.81 4.52
C GLU A 143 -4.90 9.97 3.45
N ARG A 144 -3.84 10.69 3.81
CA ARG A 144 -2.57 10.70 3.07
C ARG A 144 -1.59 9.75 3.74
N GLY A 145 -0.88 8.94 2.98
CA GLY A 145 0.26 8.20 3.55
C GLY A 145 0.92 7.21 2.62
N THR A 146 1.78 6.35 3.17
CA THR A 146 2.54 5.40 2.36
C THR A 146 1.73 4.13 2.07
N THR A 147 1.78 3.67 0.82
CA THR A 147 1.32 2.34 0.42
C THR A 147 2.51 1.41 0.18
N VAL A 148 2.39 0.16 0.62
CA VAL A 148 3.41 -0.88 0.48
C VAL A 148 2.93 -1.90 -0.54
N CYS A 149 3.76 -2.22 -1.53
CA CYS A 149 3.45 -3.13 -2.61
C CYS A 149 4.35 -4.37 -2.57
N GLY A 150 3.77 -5.57 -2.58
CA GLY A 150 4.49 -6.85 -2.67
C GLY A 150 3.79 -7.86 -3.58
N ASP A 151 4.51 -8.88 -4.04
CA ASP A 151 3.92 -10.02 -4.74
C ASP A 151 3.44 -11.12 -3.78
N GLU A 152 3.67 -10.94 -2.49
CA GLU A 152 3.16 -11.81 -1.42
C GLU A 152 1.97 -11.16 -0.73
N PHE A 153 0.88 -11.92 -0.59
CA PHE A 153 -0.17 -11.60 0.38
C PHE A 153 0.28 -12.12 1.74
N TRP A 154 1.07 -11.30 2.44
CA TRP A 154 1.59 -11.61 3.78
C TRP A 154 0.58 -11.15 4.85
N HIS A 155 0.60 -11.81 6.00
CA HIS A 155 -0.29 -11.50 7.11
C HIS A 155 0.34 -11.87 8.45
N GLY A 156 0.10 -11.05 9.47
CA GLY A 156 0.50 -11.31 10.84
C GLY A 156 1.57 -10.36 11.40
N PRO A 157 1.69 -10.32 12.73
CA PRO A 157 2.42 -9.27 13.45
C PRO A 157 3.92 -9.26 13.17
N ARG A 158 4.51 -10.40 12.79
CA ARG A 158 5.93 -10.46 12.40
C ARG A 158 6.17 -9.65 11.13
N TYR A 159 5.48 -9.97 10.04
CA TYR A 159 5.65 -9.31 8.76
C TYR A 159 5.27 -7.83 8.84
N ALA A 160 4.23 -7.50 9.62
CA ALA A 160 3.83 -6.13 9.82
C ALA A 160 4.94 -5.27 10.48
N ARG A 161 5.67 -5.81 11.47
CA ARG A 161 6.86 -5.15 12.05
C ARG A 161 8.00 -5.01 11.05
N GLU A 162 8.24 -6.03 10.23
CA GLU A 162 9.27 -5.99 9.19
C GLU A 162 8.96 -4.93 8.11
N VAL A 163 7.68 -4.77 7.74
CA VAL A 163 7.20 -3.74 6.81
C VAL A 163 7.33 -2.35 7.42
N ALA A 164 6.92 -2.18 8.68
CA ALA A 164 7.11 -0.93 9.41
C ALA A 164 8.58 -0.50 9.42
N TRP A 165 9.48 -1.43 9.77
CA TRP A 165 10.92 -1.20 9.73
C TRP A 165 11.41 -0.77 8.34
N LEU A 166 10.93 -1.40 7.27
CA LEU A 166 11.33 -1.05 5.91
C LEU A 166 10.91 0.38 5.55
N CYS A 167 9.67 0.77 5.90
CA CYS A 167 9.18 2.13 5.70
C CYS A 167 9.98 3.16 6.51
N GLU A 168 10.33 2.84 7.76
CA GLU A 168 11.21 3.68 8.60
C GLU A 168 12.59 3.83 7.97
N ALA A 169 13.20 2.73 7.50
CA ALA A 169 14.51 2.73 6.88
C ALA A 169 14.56 3.59 5.60
N TYR A 170 13.45 3.72 4.87
CA TYR A 170 13.33 4.61 3.72
C TYR A 170 12.83 6.03 4.06
N GLY A 171 12.51 6.33 5.32
CA GLY A 171 12.00 7.62 5.75
C GLY A 171 10.61 7.95 5.24
N VAL A 172 9.76 6.93 5.05
CA VAL A 172 8.36 7.05 4.58
C VAL A 172 7.38 6.36 5.53
N ALA A 173 7.76 6.23 6.80
CA ALA A 173 6.84 5.74 7.83
C ALA A 173 5.83 6.83 8.28
N PRO A 174 4.66 6.43 8.79
CA PRO A 174 4.11 5.07 8.80
C PRO A 174 3.52 4.69 7.43
N TYR A 175 3.42 3.38 7.15
CA TYR A 175 2.55 2.91 6.08
C TYR A 175 1.10 2.86 6.57
N LEU A 176 0.17 3.07 5.64
CA LEU A 176 -1.28 2.99 5.90
C LEU A 176 -1.96 1.91 5.06
N THR A 177 -1.37 1.50 3.93
CA THR A 177 -1.96 0.46 3.08
C THR A 177 -0.94 -0.55 2.57
N THR A 178 -1.42 -1.75 2.26
CA THR A 178 -0.64 -2.85 1.65
C THR A 178 -1.40 -3.44 0.46
N GLN A 179 -0.76 -3.58 -0.70
CA GLN A 179 -1.38 -4.08 -1.95
C GLN A 179 -0.34 -4.75 -2.87
N MET A 180 -0.71 -5.12 -4.10
CA MET A 180 0.13 -5.96 -4.97
C MET A 180 0.45 -5.37 -6.37
N GLU A 181 0.06 -4.12 -6.66
CA GLU A 181 0.17 -3.53 -8.00
C GLU A 181 1.05 -2.27 -8.08
N ASP A 182 0.95 -1.34 -7.12
CA ASP A 182 1.32 0.06 -7.40
C ASP A 182 2.82 0.28 -7.57
N ALA A 183 3.69 -0.50 -6.92
CA ALA A 183 5.12 -0.37 -7.18
C ALA A 183 5.47 -0.76 -8.62
N ALA A 184 4.72 -1.67 -9.23
CA ALA A 184 4.88 -2.04 -10.63
C ALA A 184 4.31 -0.98 -11.57
N THR A 185 3.13 -0.42 -11.26
CA THR A 185 2.55 0.71 -12.00
C THR A 185 3.47 1.92 -11.98
N ALA A 186 3.92 2.35 -10.80
CA ALA A 186 4.86 3.45 -10.63
C ALA A 186 6.19 3.18 -11.34
N THR A 187 6.72 1.95 -11.27
CA THR A 187 7.93 1.57 -12.01
C THR A 187 7.73 1.69 -13.52
N ALA A 188 6.59 1.25 -14.06
CA ALA A 188 6.32 1.37 -15.49
C ALA A 188 6.22 2.85 -15.91
N LEU A 189 5.48 3.67 -15.17
CA LEU A 189 5.33 5.10 -15.46
C LEU A 189 6.67 5.87 -15.38
N ASP A 190 7.49 5.58 -14.37
CA ASP A 190 8.84 6.13 -14.21
C ASP A 190 9.72 5.83 -15.44
N ARG A 191 9.60 4.64 -16.04
CA ARG A 191 10.36 4.29 -17.27
C ARG A 191 9.96 5.09 -18.50
N PHE A 192 8.75 5.66 -18.51
CA PHE A 192 8.27 6.53 -19.57
C PHE A 192 8.34 8.02 -19.18
N GLY A 193 8.86 8.34 -17.98
CA GLY A 193 8.95 9.72 -17.49
C GLY A 193 7.58 10.33 -17.13
N LEU A 194 6.63 9.50 -16.70
CA LEU A 194 5.24 9.89 -16.40
C LEU A 194 4.84 9.60 -14.93
N LEU A 195 5.82 9.38 -14.05
CA LEU A 195 5.56 9.09 -12.64
C LEU A 195 4.89 10.27 -11.92
N ASP A 196 5.18 11.49 -12.34
CA ASP A 196 4.58 12.73 -11.85
C ASP A 196 3.05 12.76 -12.03
N ARG A 197 2.51 11.96 -12.94
CA ARG A 197 1.08 11.91 -13.29
C ARG A 197 0.34 10.76 -12.62
N TYR A 198 0.94 10.11 -11.64
CA TYR A 198 0.44 8.90 -11.01
C TYR A 198 -0.19 9.15 -9.64
N LEU A 199 -1.37 8.55 -9.40
CA LEU A 199 -1.98 8.44 -8.08
C LEU A 199 -2.32 6.98 -7.73
N SER A 200 -2.16 6.66 -6.46
CA SER A 200 -2.69 5.43 -5.86
C SER A 200 -3.78 5.80 -4.84
N VAL A 201 -4.98 5.26 -5.04
CA VAL A 201 -6.18 5.46 -4.23
C VAL A 201 -6.63 4.10 -3.72
N ARG A 202 -6.42 3.82 -2.43
CA ARG A 202 -6.58 2.47 -1.86
C ARG A 202 -7.48 2.47 -0.63
N ALA A 203 -8.57 1.71 -0.67
CA ALA A 203 -9.44 1.55 0.48
C ALA A 203 -9.08 0.31 1.32
N VAL A 204 -9.12 0.44 2.64
CA VAL A 204 -8.75 -0.64 3.56
C VAL A 204 -9.87 -1.68 3.68
N ALA A 205 -9.67 -2.86 3.13
CA ALA A 205 -10.65 -3.95 3.10
C ALA A 205 -10.48 -4.95 4.25
N ASN A 206 -9.25 -5.13 4.72
CA ASN A 206 -8.87 -6.04 5.80
C ASN A 206 -7.64 -5.48 6.51
N TYR A 207 -7.32 -6.05 7.66
CA TYR A 207 -6.10 -5.71 8.39
C TYR A 207 -4.96 -6.66 8.06
N ASP A 208 -3.73 -6.21 8.28
CA ASP A 208 -2.50 -6.96 7.96
C ASP A 208 -2.03 -7.91 9.07
N ARG A 209 -2.85 -8.05 10.13
CA ARG A 209 -2.60 -8.91 11.30
C ARG A 209 -3.92 -9.29 11.99
N PRO A 210 -3.94 -10.39 12.76
CA PRO A 210 -5.13 -10.83 13.51
C PRO A 210 -5.49 -9.90 14.67
N ALA A 211 -6.77 -9.91 15.04
CA ALA A 211 -7.23 -9.37 16.31
C ALA A 211 -6.72 -10.22 17.50
N PRO A 212 -6.68 -9.67 18.73
CA PRO A 212 -6.42 -10.47 19.93
C PRO A 212 -7.34 -11.68 20.03
N GLY A 213 -6.76 -12.89 20.10
CA GLY A 213 -7.51 -14.14 20.22
C GLY A 213 -7.90 -14.79 18.89
N GLU A 214 -7.63 -14.13 17.75
CA GLU A 214 -7.84 -14.67 16.40
C GLU A 214 -6.54 -15.27 15.84
N THR A 215 -6.65 -16.33 15.05
CA THR A 215 -5.49 -16.88 14.32
C THR A 215 -5.16 -16.07 13.07
N VAL A 216 -3.95 -16.26 12.55
CA VAL A 216 -3.52 -15.62 11.28
C VAL A 216 -4.41 -16.08 10.13
N GLU A 217 -4.81 -17.36 10.11
CA GLU A 217 -5.65 -17.94 9.06
C GLU A 217 -7.09 -17.43 9.12
N GLU A 218 -7.66 -17.24 10.31
CA GLU A 218 -9.04 -16.72 10.48
C GLU A 218 -9.16 -15.26 10.01
N SER A 219 -8.17 -14.44 10.34
CA SER A 219 -8.16 -13.00 10.04
C SER A 219 -7.74 -12.64 8.61
N PHE A 220 -7.17 -13.59 7.87
CA PHE A 220 -6.45 -13.33 6.62
C PHE A 220 -7.26 -12.53 5.59
N ASP A 221 -8.50 -12.95 5.36
CA ASP A 221 -9.41 -12.33 4.39
C ASP A 221 -10.20 -11.15 4.98
N GLY A 222 -10.14 -10.93 6.31
CA GLY A 222 -11.04 -10.04 7.02
C GLY A 222 -12.49 -10.51 6.96
N ASN A 223 -13.44 -9.57 6.80
CA ASN A 223 -14.86 -9.91 6.69
C ASN A 223 -15.48 -9.41 5.37
N ALA A 224 -16.58 -10.03 4.95
CA ALA A 224 -17.22 -9.70 3.67
C ALA A 224 -17.73 -8.24 3.63
N ALA A 225 -18.21 -7.72 4.77
CA ALA A 225 -18.75 -6.37 4.85
C ALA A 225 -17.67 -5.30 4.68
N SER A 226 -16.46 -5.52 5.21
CA SER A 226 -15.32 -4.62 5.10
C SER A 226 -14.75 -4.61 3.69
N LEU A 227 -14.73 -5.77 3.02
CA LEU A 227 -14.39 -5.86 1.60
C LEU A 227 -15.36 -5.07 0.72
N ASP A 228 -16.67 -5.25 0.91
CA ASP A 228 -17.68 -4.54 0.13
C ASP A 228 -17.66 -3.03 0.41
N LEU A 229 -17.51 -2.65 1.68
CA LEU A 229 -17.34 -1.26 2.10
C LEU A 229 -16.12 -0.60 1.42
N ALA A 230 -14.97 -1.27 1.45
CA ALA A 230 -13.74 -0.75 0.85
C ALA A 230 -13.87 -0.59 -0.67
N ARG A 231 -14.50 -1.54 -1.36
CA ARG A 231 -14.76 -1.44 -2.81
C ARG A 231 -15.60 -0.22 -3.15
N GLU A 232 -16.69 0.01 -2.42
CA GLU A 232 -17.58 1.14 -2.65
C GLU A 232 -16.87 2.47 -2.34
N ASN A 233 -16.18 2.58 -1.20
CA ASN A 233 -15.46 3.78 -0.83
C ASN A 233 -14.29 4.10 -1.78
N ALA A 234 -13.52 3.10 -2.21
CA ALA A 234 -12.49 3.28 -3.25
C ALA A 234 -13.09 3.82 -4.56
N ALA A 235 -14.23 3.28 -5.00
CA ALA A 235 -14.90 3.73 -6.21
C ALA A 235 -15.45 5.16 -6.09
N ARG A 236 -16.00 5.53 -4.93
CA ARG A 236 -16.51 6.89 -4.66
C ARG A 236 -15.39 7.92 -4.67
N VAL A 237 -14.32 7.68 -3.91
CA VAL A 237 -13.18 8.60 -3.84
C VAL A 237 -12.46 8.65 -5.18
N GLY A 238 -12.17 7.49 -5.79
CA GLY A 238 -11.49 7.41 -7.08
C GLY A 238 -12.25 8.17 -8.18
N ARG A 239 -13.58 8.03 -8.25
CA ARG A 239 -14.41 8.80 -9.19
C ARG A 239 -14.38 10.30 -8.92
N THR A 240 -14.42 10.71 -7.64
CA THR A 240 -14.37 12.12 -7.24
C THR A 240 -13.04 12.74 -7.67
N VAL A 241 -11.93 12.08 -7.33
CA VAL A 241 -10.58 12.49 -7.74
C VAL A 241 -10.46 12.57 -9.27
N VAL A 242 -10.84 11.51 -10.00
CA VAL A 242 -10.73 11.51 -11.47
C VAL A 242 -11.57 12.63 -12.10
N THR A 243 -12.77 12.90 -11.57
CA THR A 243 -13.62 14.00 -12.06
C THR A 243 -12.94 15.34 -11.88
N GLU A 244 -12.33 15.57 -10.71
CA GLU A 244 -11.62 16.82 -10.42
C GLU A 244 -10.37 16.98 -11.29
N LEU A 245 -9.52 15.96 -11.41
CA LEU A 245 -8.30 16.04 -12.23
C LEU A 245 -8.58 16.36 -13.71
N VAL A 246 -9.69 15.83 -14.25
CA VAL A 246 -10.13 16.15 -15.62
C VAL A 246 -10.63 17.59 -15.73
N ALA A 247 -11.21 18.15 -14.66
CA ALA A 247 -11.78 19.49 -14.65
C ALA A 247 -10.72 20.59 -14.41
N SER A 248 -9.79 20.38 -13.49
CA SER A 248 -8.81 21.40 -13.08
C SER A 248 -7.44 21.25 -13.75
N ASP A 249 -7.07 20.05 -14.21
CA ASP A 249 -5.76 19.75 -14.79
C ASP A 249 -4.60 20.36 -13.95
N PRO A 250 -4.41 19.91 -12.70
CA PRO A 250 -3.51 20.59 -11.76
C PRO A 250 -2.07 20.69 -12.27
N LEU A 251 -1.60 19.70 -13.04
CA LEU A 251 -0.25 19.71 -13.63
C LEU A 251 -0.18 20.33 -15.03
N GLY A 252 -1.31 20.80 -15.58
CA GLY A 252 -1.36 21.41 -16.91
C GLY A 252 -1.02 20.46 -18.07
N VAL A 253 -1.17 19.13 -17.89
CA VAL A 253 -0.74 18.12 -18.88
C VAL A 253 -1.51 18.21 -20.19
N GLY A 254 -2.71 18.81 -20.18
CA GLY A 254 -3.51 19.07 -21.38
C GLY A 254 -3.05 20.28 -22.20
N THR A 255 -2.22 21.16 -21.63
CA THR A 255 -1.80 22.43 -22.27
C THR A 255 -0.41 22.36 -22.91
N ASP A 256 0.44 21.43 -22.48
CA ASP A 256 1.79 21.25 -23.04
C ASP A 256 1.79 20.63 -24.45
N SER A 257 0.73 19.91 -24.84
CA SER A 257 0.55 19.33 -26.17
C SER A 257 0.24 20.36 -27.28
N LEU A 258 0.07 21.66 -26.94
CA LEU A 258 -0.12 22.74 -27.91
C LEU A 258 1.18 23.50 -28.26
N LYS A 259 2.35 23.10 -27.73
CA LYS A 259 3.63 23.80 -27.93
C LYS A 259 4.64 23.08 -28.84
N THR A 260 4.23 22.08 -29.60
CA THR A 260 5.06 21.41 -30.62
C THR A 260 4.42 21.49 -31.99
#